data_AF-A0A2V8N7P6-F1
#
_entry.id   AF-A0A2V8N7P6-F1
#
_cell.length_a   1.000
_cell.length_b   1.000
_cell.length_c   1.000
_cell.angle_alpha   90.00
_cell.angle_beta   90.00
_cell.angle_gamma   90.00
#
_symmetry.space_group_name_H-M   'P 1'
#
loop_
_entity.id
_entity.type
_entity.pdbx_description
1 polymer ?
#
loop_
_entity_poly.entity_id
_entity_poly.type
_entity_poly.pdbx_seq_one_letter_code
_entity_poly.pdbx_strand_id
1 'polypeptide(L)'
;MNLIELKRALKQLRLGGIATVLETRLHQAQAEPMAPIDLISCLVSDELSRRSDRLLERRRKAAEFRDPQVTLDNFDFNFNKKMNRSLVFDLATANFIAKHEDALFMGPPGTGKSHLAQAIGLAAIHQ
;
A
#
# COMPACT_ATOMS: atom_id res chain seq x y z
N MET A 1 -34.31 -5.88 9.17
CA MET A 1 -33.47 -5.85 7.96
C MET A 1 -32.85 -7.23 7.80
N ASN A 2 -33.08 -7.92 6.69
CA ASN A 2 -32.47 -9.23 6.42
C ASN A 2 -31.05 -9.07 5.84
N LEU A 3 -30.34 -10.19 5.66
CA LEU A 3 -28.94 -10.19 5.18
C LEU A 3 -28.77 -9.62 3.77
N ILE A 4 -29.78 -9.81 2.90
CA ILE A 4 -29.79 -9.31 1.53
C ILE A 4 -29.94 -7.79 1.52
N GLU A 5 -30.89 -7.27 2.30
CA GLU A 5 -31.12 -5.84 2.50
C GLU A 5 -29.89 -5.16 3.11
N LEU A 6 -29.27 -5.79 4.12
CA LEU A 6 -28.05 -5.29 4.74
C LEU A 6 -26.90 -5.24 3.73
N LYS A 7 -26.66 -6.30 2.95
CA LYS A 7 -25.65 -6.30 1.88
C LYS A 7 -25.91 -5.19 0.84
N ARG A 8 -27.19 -4.93 0.49
CA ARG A 8 -27.57 -3.85 -0.43
C ARG A 8 -27.28 -2.47 0.17
N ALA A 9 -27.64 -2.24 1.43
CA ALA A 9 -27.36 -1.00 2.14
C ALA A 9 -25.85 -0.74 2.25
N LEU A 10 -25.05 -1.76 2.61
CA LEU A 10 -23.59 -1.66 2.66
C LEU A 10 -22.99 -1.27 1.30
N LYS A 11 -23.49 -1.83 0.20
CA LYS A 11 -23.08 -1.42 -1.15
C LYS A 11 -23.42 0.04 -1.46
N GLN A 12 -24.60 0.51 -1.08
CA GLN A 12 -25.01 1.91 -1.25
C GLN A 12 -24.10 2.86 -0.47
N LEU A 13 -23.69 2.46 0.74
CA LEU A 13 -22.73 3.20 1.59
C LEU A 13 -21.27 3.05 1.15
N ARG A 14 -20.98 2.34 0.05
CA ARG A 14 -19.63 2.03 -0.42
C ARG A 14 -18.78 1.26 0.59
N LEU A 15 -19.41 0.41 1.41
CA LEU A 15 -18.80 -0.51 2.37
C LEU A 15 -18.64 -1.90 1.74
N GLY A 16 -17.91 -1.95 0.63
CA GLY A 16 -17.81 -3.14 -0.21
C GLY A 16 -16.99 -4.28 0.40
N GLY A 17 -16.03 -3.97 1.27
CA GLY A 17 -15.27 -4.93 2.07
C GLY A 17 -16.18 -5.62 3.07
N ILE A 18 -16.89 -4.84 3.89
CA ILE A 18 -17.88 -5.37 4.85
C ILE A 18 -18.88 -6.27 4.13
N ALA A 19 -19.47 -5.80 3.02
CA ALA A 19 -20.48 -6.56 2.28
C ALA A 19 -19.97 -7.93 1.77
N THR A 20 -18.66 -8.06 1.54
CA THR A 20 -18.02 -9.29 1.05
C THR A 20 -17.75 -10.27 2.20
N VAL A 21 -17.31 -9.78 3.37
CA VAL A 21 -16.88 -10.62 4.51
C VAL A 21 -17.95 -10.80 5.59
N LEU A 22 -19.09 -10.10 5.47
CA LEU A 22 -20.15 -10.05 6.48
C LEU A 22 -20.59 -11.44 6.97
N GLU A 23 -20.88 -12.36 6.05
CA GLU A 23 -21.32 -13.72 6.41
C GLU A 23 -20.22 -14.48 7.15
N THR A 24 -18.98 -14.39 6.69
CA THR A 24 -17.82 -15.03 7.32
C THR A 24 -17.63 -14.53 8.75
N ARG A 25 -17.72 -13.22 8.98
CA ARG A 25 -17.60 -12.62 10.32
C ARG A 25 -18.78 -12.95 11.24
N LEU A 26 -19.99 -13.03 10.70
CA LEU A 26 -21.16 -13.47 11.46
C LEU A 26 -21.05 -14.93 11.91
N HIS A 27 -20.58 -15.82 11.03
CA HIS A 27 -20.30 -17.21 11.40
C HIS A 27 -19.19 -17.31 12.45
N GLN A 28 -18.14 -16.51 12.32
CA GLN A 28 -17.07 -16.46 13.30
C GLN A 28 -17.59 -16.03 14.68
N ALA A 29 -18.39 -14.97 14.76
CA ALA A 29 -18.97 -14.49 16.03
C ALA A 29 -20.03 -15.44 16.63
N GLN A 30 -20.55 -16.40 15.86
CA GLN A 30 -21.40 -17.47 16.36
C GLN A 30 -20.60 -18.64 16.92
N ALA A 31 -19.45 -18.96 16.29
CA ALA A 31 -18.57 -20.03 16.72
C ALA A 31 -17.74 -19.66 17.96
N GLU A 32 -17.32 -18.40 18.05
CA GLU A 32 -16.54 -17.87 19.15
C GLU A 32 -17.34 -16.75 19.85
N PRO A 33 -17.55 -16.80 21.18
CA PRO A 33 -18.23 -15.75 21.91
C PRO A 33 -17.45 -14.44 21.78
N MET A 34 -17.91 -13.57 20.89
CA MET A 34 -17.29 -12.29 20.58
C MET A 34 -18.17 -11.16 21.12
N ALA A 35 -17.58 -10.17 21.79
CA ALA A 35 -18.36 -9.01 22.22
C ALA A 35 -18.92 -8.28 20.99
N PRO A 36 -20.13 -7.71 21.03
CA PRO A 36 -20.71 -7.03 19.86
C PRO A 36 -19.80 -5.95 19.26
N ILE A 37 -19.05 -5.26 20.12
CA ILE A 37 -18.09 -4.23 19.71
C ILE A 37 -16.91 -4.80 18.91
N ASP A 38 -16.46 -6.00 19.23
CA ASP A 38 -15.33 -6.66 18.54
C ASP A 38 -15.74 -7.07 17.13
N LEU A 39 -16.97 -7.60 16.96
CA LEU A 39 -17.50 -7.92 15.63
C LEU A 39 -17.56 -6.67 14.74
N ILE A 40 -18.08 -5.56 15.28
CA ILE A 40 -18.13 -4.28 14.57
C ILE A 40 -16.70 -3.82 14.23
N SER A 41 -15.77 -3.92 15.17
CA SER A 41 -14.37 -3.55 14.98
C SER A 41 -13.68 -4.37 13.89
N CYS A 42 -13.94 -5.68 13.83
CA CYS A 42 -13.44 -6.56 12.77
C CYS A 42 -13.99 -6.15 11.40
N LEU A 43 -15.30 -5.92 11.29
CA LEU A 43 -15.94 -5.51 10.04
C LEU A 43 -15.39 -4.17 9.54
N VAL A 44 -15.22 -3.19 10.43
CA VAL A 44 -14.64 -1.89 10.08
C VAL A 44 -13.18 -2.04 9.67
N SER A 45 -12.40 -2.86 10.37
CA SER A 45 -10.99 -3.12 10.05
C SER A 45 -10.84 -3.77 8.67
N ASP A 46 -11.69 -4.73 8.32
CA ASP A 46 -11.69 -5.37 7.00
C ASP A 46 -11.98 -4.37 5.88
N GLU A 47 -12.89 -3.42 6.11
CA GLU A 47 -13.18 -2.34 5.16
C GLU A 47 -11.99 -1.39 4.99
N LEU A 48 -11.39 -0.97 6.10
CA LEU A 48 -10.24 -0.06 6.09
C LEU A 48 -9.06 -0.70 5.34
N SER A 49 -8.73 -1.96 5.66
CA SER A 49 -7.68 -2.71 4.97
C SER A 49 -7.96 -2.81 3.47
N ARG A 50 -9.19 -3.19 3.07
CA ARG A 50 -9.53 -3.27 1.65
C ARG A 50 -9.42 -1.92 0.94
N ARG A 51 -9.71 -0.82 1.62
CA ARG A 51 -9.57 0.54 1.06
C ARG A 51 -8.10 0.93 0.92
N SER A 52 -7.25 0.66 1.91
CA SER A 52 -5.81 0.91 1.80
C SER A 52 -5.20 0.09 0.67
N ASP A 53 -5.54 -1.19 0.56
CA ASP A 53 -5.02 -2.07 -0.49
C ASP A 53 -5.41 -1.57 -1.88
N ARG A 54 -6.67 -1.19 -2.07
CA ARG A 54 -7.15 -0.61 -3.34
C ARG A 54 -6.48 0.71 -3.68
N LEU A 55 -6.20 1.55 -2.67
CA LEU A 55 -5.50 2.81 -2.86
C LEU A 55 -4.07 2.56 -3.34
N LEU A 56 -3.35 1.66 -2.68
CA LEU A 56 -1.98 1.26 -3.04
C LEU A 56 -1.95 0.66 -4.44
N GLU A 57 -2.83 -0.29 -4.75
CA GLU A 57 -2.90 -0.91 -6.08
C GLU A 57 -3.20 0.11 -7.18
N ARG A 58 -4.09 1.07 -6.92
CA ARG A 58 -4.35 2.17 -7.86
C ARG A 58 -3.11 3.03 -8.09
N ARG A 59 -2.40 3.42 -7.03
CA ARG A 59 -1.16 4.21 -7.11
C ARG A 59 -0.06 3.43 -7.86
N ARG A 60 0.14 2.15 -7.55
CA ARG A 60 1.11 1.27 -8.23
C ARG A 60 0.80 1.17 -9.73
N LYS A 61 -0.46 0.95 -10.09
CA LYS A 61 -0.88 0.88 -11.50
C LYS A 61 -0.65 2.20 -12.23
N ALA A 62 -0.94 3.33 -11.60
CA ALA A 62 -0.75 4.66 -12.20
C ALA A 62 0.72 5.04 -12.38
N ALA A 63 1.63 4.49 -11.57
CA ALA A 63 3.06 4.77 -11.67
C ALA A 63 3.76 4.05 -12.83
N GLU A 64 3.15 2.99 -13.39
CA GLU A 64 3.63 2.26 -14.57
C GLU A 64 5.12 1.86 -14.50
N PHE A 65 5.60 1.51 -13.30
CA PHE A 65 6.97 1.05 -13.12
C PHE A 65 7.23 -0.20 -13.98
N ARG A 66 8.40 -0.24 -14.62
CA ARG A 66 8.80 -1.34 -15.51
C ARG A 66 8.92 -2.65 -14.75
N ASP A 67 9.45 -2.59 -13.54
CA ASP A 67 9.59 -3.76 -12.67
C ASP A 67 8.92 -3.48 -11.30
N PRO A 68 7.82 -4.19 -10.98
CA PRO A 68 7.04 -3.95 -9.77
C PRO A 68 7.66 -4.54 -8.50
N GLN A 69 8.74 -5.32 -8.61
CA GLN A 69 9.45 -5.94 -7.48
C GLN A 69 10.75 -5.22 -7.11
N VAL A 70 11.01 -4.08 -7.75
CA VAL A 70 12.21 -3.27 -7.49
C VAL A 70 12.09 -2.59 -6.13
N THR A 71 12.79 -3.11 -5.14
CA THR A 71 12.90 -2.50 -3.82
C THR A 71 14.32 -2.01 -3.56
N LEU A 72 14.48 -1.18 -2.53
CA LEU A 72 15.80 -0.78 -2.04
C LEU A 72 16.55 -1.95 -1.41
N ASP A 73 15.83 -2.88 -0.80
CA ASP A 73 16.41 -4.09 -0.18
C ASP A 73 17.09 -4.99 -1.22
N ASN A 74 16.56 -5.01 -2.45
CA ASN A 74 17.09 -5.79 -3.55
C ASN A 74 18.22 -5.06 -4.31
N PHE A 75 18.58 -3.83 -3.92
CA PHE A 75 19.64 -3.07 -4.60
C PHE A 75 21.02 -3.37 -4.01
N ASP A 76 21.94 -3.91 -4.83
CA ASP A 76 23.32 -4.13 -4.40
C ASP A 76 24.12 -2.82 -4.40
N PHE A 77 24.20 -2.18 -3.23
CA PHE A 77 25.04 -0.99 -3.06
C PHE A 77 26.55 -1.27 -3.11
N ASN A 78 27.01 -2.52 -3.25
CA ASN A 78 28.42 -2.82 -3.50
C ASN A 78 28.79 -2.67 -4.97
N PHE A 79 27.82 -2.81 -5.88
CA PHE A 79 27.99 -2.58 -7.32
C PHE A 79 28.44 -1.13 -7.63
N ASN A 80 27.91 -0.14 -6.89
CA ASN A 80 28.32 1.26 -7.04
C ASN A 80 28.70 1.89 -5.69
N LYS A 81 29.94 1.63 -5.24
CA LYS A 81 30.46 2.13 -3.96
C LYS A 81 30.51 3.66 -3.83
N LYS A 82 30.50 4.40 -4.95
CA LYS A 82 30.49 5.88 -4.96
C LYS A 82 29.11 6.46 -4.66
N MET A 83 28.08 5.63 -4.61
CA MET A 83 26.72 6.06 -4.37
C MET A 83 26.48 6.40 -2.90
N ASN A 84 25.92 7.58 -2.66
CA ASN A 84 25.59 8.02 -1.30
C ASN A 84 24.35 7.29 -0.78
N ARG A 85 24.57 6.23 0.00
CA ARG A 85 23.51 5.43 0.63
C ARG A 85 22.59 6.28 1.50
N SER A 86 23.15 7.20 2.29
CA SER A 86 22.38 8.07 3.18
C SER A 86 21.38 8.92 2.41
N LEU A 87 21.80 9.49 1.27
CA LEU A 87 20.91 10.28 0.42
C LEU A 87 19.83 9.42 -0.23
N VAL A 88 20.15 8.19 -0.66
CA VAL A 88 19.16 7.28 -1.23
C VAL A 88 18.08 6.92 -0.20
N PHE A 89 18.46 6.60 1.03
CA PHE A 89 17.50 6.31 2.10
C PHE A 89 16.69 7.55 2.51
N ASP A 90 17.29 8.74 2.50
CA ASP A 90 16.55 9.98 2.73
C ASP A 90 15.52 10.22 1.62
N LEU A 91 15.88 10.05 0.35
CA LEU A 91 14.94 10.11 -0.77
C LEU A 91 13.84 9.04 -0.66
N ALA A 92 14.15 7.86 -0.15
CA ALA A 92 13.18 6.78 0.07
C ALA A 92 12.11 7.14 1.12
N THR A 93 12.40 8.07 2.02
CA THR A 93 11.40 8.64 2.93
C THR A 93 10.40 9.54 2.21
N ALA A 94 10.60 9.85 0.93
CA ALA A 94 9.74 10.72 0.12
C ALA A 94 9.50 12.12 0.72
N ASN A 95 10.29 12.52 1.73
CA ASN A 95 10.21 13.83 2.37
C ASN A 95 10.40 14.98 1.37
N PHE A 96 11.18 14.77 0.32
CA PHE A 96 11.37 15.74 -0.77
C PHE A 96 10.03 16.08 -1.47
N ILE A 97 9.10 15.14 -1.57
CA ILE A 97 7.77 15.37 -2.14
C ILE A 97 6.97 16.32 -1.24
N ALA A 98 6.98 16.09 0.07
CA ALA A 98 6.30 16.94 1.04
C ALA A 98 6.91 18.35 1.12
N LYS A 99 8.22 18.47 0.85
CA LYS A 99 8.95 19.74 0.80
C LYS A 99 8.88 20.44 -0.56
N HIS A 100 8.25 19.83 -1.57
CA HIS A 100 8.25 20.32 -2.95
C HIS A 100 9.66 20.52 -3.54
N GLU A 101 10.57 19.61 -3.22
CA GLU A 101 11.95 19.57 -3.73
C GLU A 101 12.08 18.56 -4.88
N ASP A 102 13.11 18.71 -5.71
CA ASP A 102 13.42 17.80 -6.81
C ASP A 102 14.51 16.79 -6.44
N ALA A 103 14.36 15.55 -6.93
CA ALA A 103 15.38 14.52 -6.82
C ALA A 103 16.00 14.23 -8.20
N LEU A 104 17.30 14.46 -8.34
CA LEU A 104 18.02 14.30 -9.61
C LEU A 104 19.04 13.16 -9.56
N PHE A 105 18.90 12.18 -10.45
CA PHE A 105 19.87 11.12 -10.65
C PHE A 105 20.81 11.44 -11.82
N MET A 106 22.10 11.67 -11.53
CA MET A 106 23.13 11.90 -12.55
C MET A 106 24.22 10.84 -12.55
N GLY A 107 24.67 10.44 -13.74
CA GLY A 107 25.83 9.56 -13.92
C GLY A 107 25.77 8.67 -15.17
N PRO A 108 26.85 7.94 -15.49
CA PRO A 108 26.95 7.07 -16.66
C PRO A 108 25.84 6.01 -16.75
N PRO A 109 25.47 5.51 -17.94
CA PRO A 109 24.50 4.42 -18.05
C PRO A 109 24.96 3.17 -17.27
N GLY A 110 24.00 2.35 -16.82
CA GLY A 110 24.29 1.09 -16.11
C GLY A 110 24.64 1.22 -14.62
N THR A 111 24.63 2.41 -14.02
CA THR A 111 25.03 2.61 -12.60
C THR A 111 23.90 2.40 -11.57
N GLY A 112 22.78 1.77 -11.94
CA GLY A 112 21.66 1.50 -11.04
C GLY A 112 20.64 2.63 -10.83
N LYS A 113 20.77 3.77 -11.52
CA LYS A 113 19.86 4.94 -11.36
C LYS A 113 18.39 4.61 -11.58
N SER A 114 18.06 3.88 -12.66
CA SER A 114 16.67 3.50 -12.97
C SER A 114 16.08 2.51 -11.98
N HIS A 115 16.92 1.67 -11.36
CA HIS A 115 16.49 0.80 -10.25
C HIS A 115 16.10 1.64 -9.05
N LEU A 116 16.99 2.55 -8.63
CA LEU A 116 16.75 3.40 -7.46
C LEU A 116 15.57 4.34 -7.63
N ALA A 117 15.41 4.94 -8.81
CA ALA A 117 14.26 5.79 -9.10
C ALA A 117 12.93 5.03 -8.94
N GLN A 118 12.86 3.79 -9.44
CA GLN A 118 11.68 2.93 -9.25
C GLN A 118 11.51 2.50 -7.80
N ALA A 119 12.59 2.13 -7.11
CA ALA A 119 12.56 1.71 -5.71
C ALA A 119 12.07 2.84 -4.79
N ILE A 120 12.55 4.07 -4.99
CA ILE A 120 12.10 5.26 -4.26
C ILE A 120 10.66 5.60 -4.62
N GLY A 121 10.28 5.50 -5.90
CA GLY A 121 8.90 5.67 -6.33
C GLY A 121 7.94 4.68 -5.66
N LEU A 122 8.33 3.42 -5.53
CA LEU A 122 7.58 2.40 -4.81
C LEU A 122 7.51 2.70 -3.30
N ALA A 123 8.62 3.13 -2.70
CA ALA A 123 8.64 3.55 -1.29
C ALA A 123 7.67 4.73 -1.04
N ALA A 124 7.64 5.71 -1.94
CA ALA A 124 6.71 6.84 -1.87
C ALA A 124 5.24 6.43 -2.01
N ILE A 125 4.93 5.37 -2.77
CA ILE A 125 3.56 4.87 -2.90
C ILE A 125 3.05 4.24 -1.60
N HIS A 126 3.95 3.60 -0.84
CA HIS A 126 3.65 2.87 0.40
C HIS A 126 3.43 3.78 1.61
N GLN A 127 3.63 5.11 1.46
CA GLN A 127 3.35 6.12 2.48
C GLN A 127 1.92 6.67 2.36
#